data_AF-A0A0G0MWN1-F1
#
_entry.id   AF-A0A0G0MWN1-F1
#
_cell.length_a   1.000
_cell.length_b   1.000
_cell.length_c   1.000
_cell.angle_alpha   90.00
_cell.angle_beta   90.00
_cell.angle_gamma   90.00
#
_symmetry.space_group_name_H-M   'P 1'
#
loop_
_entity.id
_entity.type
_entity.pdbx_description
1 polymer ?
#
loop_
_entity_poly.entity_id
_entity_poly.type
_entity_poly.pdbx_seq_one_letter_code
_entity_poly.pdbx_strand_id
1 'polypeptide(L)'
;MFLVICAQDIQAISFGILQEGHLVKQKRFDALPEKYLHSLDETLKEWGVIDKQEFEGVIVVTGPGSFTASRVSTTIANGFAFTRSIPVIGLSNPNHLDLESLLSLNDEVNTGVHFVIPTYNRPPSITVANHENF
;
A
#
# COMPACT_ATOMS: atom_id res chain seq x y z
N MET A 1 -5.56 -14.00 7.42
CA MET A 1 -6.19 -12.89 6.66
C MET A 1 -5.14 -11.86 6.30
N PHE A 2 -5.18 -11.24 5.11
CA PHE A 2 -4.25 -10.18 4.72
C PHE A 2 -4.97 -8.84 4.52
N LEU A 3 -4.35 -7.75 5.00
CA LEU A 3 -4.76 -6.39 4.66
C LEU A 3 -4.14 -5.99 3.33
N VAL A 4 -4.92 -5.51 2.38
CA VAL A 4 -4.44 -5.04 1.08
C VAL A 4 -4.50 -3.51 1.02
N ILE A 5 -3.43 -2.87 0.58
CA ILE A 5 -3.33 -1.40 0.43
C ILE A 5 -2.85 -1.07 -1.00
N CYS A 6 -3.62 -0.28 -1.74
CA CYS A 6 -3.24 0.18 -3.07
C CYS A 6 -3.42 1.70 -3.20
N ALA A 7 -2.34 2.41 -3.50
CA ALA A 7 -2.35 3.83 -3.83
C ALA A 7 -1.34 4.09 -4.96
N GLN A 8 -1.82 4.07 -6.20
CA GLN A 8 -1.03 4.38 -7.39
C GLN A 8 -1.37 5.76 -7.99
N ASP A 9 -2.59 6.25 -7.74
CA ASP A 9 -3.02 7.61 -8.02
C ASP A 9 -2.82 8.46 -6.75
N ILE A 10 -2.38 9.71 -6.89
CA ILE A 10 -2.26 10.64 -5.76
C ILE A 10 -3.61 11.01 -5.16
N GLN A 11 -4.69 10.89 -5.93
CA GLN A 11 -6.03 11.31 -5.51
C GLN A 11 -6.87 10.19 -4.91
N ALA A 12 -6.37 8.96 -4.86
CA ALA A 12 -7.15 7.85 -4.35
C ALA A 12 -6.31 6.76 -3.66
N ILE A 13 -6.92 6.13 -2.67
CA ILE A 13 -6.41 4.93 -2.03
C ILE A 13 -7.51 3.87 -1.97
N SER A 14 -7.13 2.61 -2.10
CA SER A 14 -8.03 1.47 -1.95
C SER A 14 -7.48 0.52 -0.90
N PHE A 15 -8.40 0.01 -0.07
CA PHE A 15 -8.14 -0.98 0.95
C PHE A 15 -8.91 -2.25 0.61
N GLY A 16 -8.36 -3.40 1.01
CA GLY A 16 -9.00 -4.69 0.84
C GLY A 16 -8.68 -5.66 1.96
N ILE A 17 -9.49 -6.72 2.06
CA ILE A 17 -9.22 -7.88 2.92
C ILE A 17 -9.17 -9.10 2.03
N LEU A 18 -8.03 -9.79 2.04
CA LEU A 18 -7.84 -11.06 1.36
C LEU A 18 -7.91 -12.19 2.39
N GLN A 19 -8.76 -13.17 2.15
CA GLN A 19 -8.92 -14.36 2.99
C GLN A 19 -9.03 -15.59 2.11
N GLU A 20 -8.23 -16.63 2.39
CA GLU A 20 -8.23 -17.89 1.63
C GLU A 20 -8.10 -17.67 0.11
N GLY A 21 -7.23 -16.73 -0.29
CA GLY A 21 -7.00 -16.40 -1.71
C GLY A 21 -8.05 -15.52 -2.38
N HIS A 22 -9.11 -15.12 -1.67
CA HIS A 22 -10.21 -14.33 -2.23
C HIS A 22 -10.32 -12.95 -1.56
N LEU A 23 -10.63 -11.93 -2.36
CA LEU A 23 -10.87 -10.57 -1.87
C LEU A 23 -12.29 -10.49 -1.29
N VAL A 24 -12.41 -10.56 0.04
CA VAL A 24 -13.71 -10.62 0.74
C VAL A 24 -14.30 -9.24 1.05
N LYS A 25 -13.46 -8.21 1.13
CA LYS A 25 -13.87 -6.81 1.31
C LYS A 25 -12.97 -5.90 0.50
N GLN A 26 -13.53 -4.82 -0.02
CA GLN A 26 -12.76 -3.72 -0.59
C GLN A 26 -13.49 -2.39 -0.42
N LYS A 27 -12.72 -1.30 -0.34
CA LYS A 27 -13.24 0.07 -0.31
C LYS A 27 -12.22 1.02 -0.92
N ARG A 28 -12.71 1.92 -1.78
CA ARG A 28 -11.92 3.00 -2.39
C ARG A 28 -12.32 4.34 -1.77
N PHE A 29 -11.34 5.20 -1.57
CA PHE A 29 -11.51 6.57 -1.12
C PHE A 29 -10.83 7.51 -2.10
N ASP A 30 -11.55 8.54 -2.52
CA ASP A 30 -10.97 9.69 -3.19
C ASP A 30 -10.43 10.63 -2.10
N ALA A 31 -9.14 10.53 -1.86
CA ALA A 31 -8.45 11.19 -0.76
C ALA A 31 -7.02 11.53 -1.18
N LEU A 32 -6.50 12.62 -0.64
CA LEU A 32 -5.08 12.96 -0.77
C LEU A 32 -4.24 12.16 0.24
N PRO A 33 -2.92 11.98 0.01
CA PRO A 33 -2.08 11.13 0.83
C PRO A 33 -2.06 11.48 2.32
N GLU A 34 -2.27 12.74 2.68
CA GLU A 34 -2.33 13.20 4.08
C GLU A 34 -3.53 12.61 4.85
N LYS A 35 -4.52 12.08 4.14
CA LYS A 35 -5.73 11.46 4.71
C LYS A 35 -5.69 9.93 4.69
N TYR A 36 -4.73 9.30 4.02
CA TYR A 36 -4.70 7.83 3.86
C TYR A 36 -4.75 7.06 5.18
N LEU A 37 -3.96 7.47 6.18
CA LEU A 37 -3.95 6.78 7.46
C LEU A 37 -5.29 6.92 8.20
N HIS A 38 -5.93 8.08 8.10
CA HIS A 38 -7.25 8.30 8.67
C HIS A 38 -8.32 7.45 7.97
N SER A 39 -8.30 7.42 6.64
CA SER A 39 -9.21 6.57 5.85
C SER A 39 -9.00 5.08 6.15
N LEU A 40 -7.77 4.65 6.41
CA LEU A 40 -7.48 3.28 6.84
C LEU A 40 -8.10 3.00 8.22
N ASP A 41 -7.87 3.86 9.21
CA ASP A 41 -8.44 3.72 10.55
C ASP A 41 -9.98 3.64 10.52
N GLU A 42 -10.64 4.53 9.78
CA GLU A 42 -12.10 4.49 9.58
C GLU A 42 -12.56 3.17 8.95
N THR A 43 -11.86 2.71 7.92
CA THR A 43 -12.18 1.46 7.22
C THR A 43 -12.06 0.25 8.14
N LEU A 44 -10.98 0.17 8.93
CA LEU A 44 -10.77 -0.95 9.85
C LEU A 44 -11.80 -0.95 10.99
N LYS A 45 -12.22 0.23 11.48
CA LYS A 45 -13.33 0.37 12.45
C LYS A 45 -14.65 -0.13 11.85
N GLU A 46 -15.00 0.35 10.67
CA GLU A 46 -16.22 -0.03 9.94
C GLU A 46 -16.27 -1.54 9.67
N TRP A 47 -15.13 -2.14 9.31
CA TRP A 47 -15.07 -3.58 9.06
C TRP A 47 -15.03 -4.44 10.32
N GLY A 48 -14.83 -3.83 11.50
CA GLY A 48 -14.76 -4.53 12.78
C GLY A 48 -13.52 -5.41 12.92
N VAL A 49 -12.37 -4.98 12.38
CA VAL A 49 -11.16 -5.83 12.29
C VAL A 49 -9.94 -5.30 13.05
N ILE A 50 -10.05 -4.19 13.78
CA ILE A 50 -8.91 -3.54 14.46
C ILE A 50 -8.21 -4.43 15.50
N ASP A 51 -9.00 -5.12 16.30
CA ASP A 51 -8.52 -5.91 17.45
C ASP A 51 -8.22 -7.37 17.08
N LYS A 52 -8.46 -7.75 15.82
CA LYS A 52 -8.18 -9.10 15.35
C LYS A 52 -6.68 -9.28 15.18
N GLN A 53 -6.08 -10.11 16.03
CA GLN A 53 -4.71 -10.63 15.84
C GLN A 53 -4.60 -11.57 14.61
N GLU A 54 -5.67 -11.72 13.83
CA GLU A 54 -5.82 -12.66 12.71
C GLU A 54 -5.16 -12.19 11.41
N PHE A 55 -4.59 -10.97 11.38
CA PHE A 55 -3.82 -10.56 10.22
C PHE A 55 -2.53 -11.38 10.15
N GLU A 56 -2.37 -12.12 9.05
CA GLU A 56 -1.19 -12.90 8.72
C GLU A 56 -0.15 -12.07 7.97
N GLY A 57 -0.54 -10.89 7.47
CA GLY A 57 0.35 -9.99 6.76
C GLY A 57 -0.36 -8.79 6.13
N VAL A 58 0.43 -7.91 5.52
CA VAL A 58 -0.05 -6.77 4.74
C VAL A 58 0.45 -6.89 3.31
N ILE A 59 -0.43 -6.78 2.34
CA ILE A 59 -0.10 -6.68 0.92
C ILE A 59 -0.18 -5.20 0.54
N VAL A 60 0.85 -4.66 -0.10
CA VAL A 60 0.83 -3.27 -0.58
C VAL A 60 1.34 -3.16 -2.01
N VAL A 61 0.64 -2.37 -2.82
CA VAL A 61 1.12 -2.03 -4.16
C VAL A 61 2.25 -1.01 -4.05
N THR A 62 3.46 -1.46 -4.38
CA THR A 62 4.70 -0.65 -4.30
C THR A 62 4.85 0.29 -5.49
N GLY A 63 4.10 0.06 -6.57
CA GLY A 63 4.10 0.88 -7.77
C GLY A 63 4.20 0.03 -9.04
N PRO A 64 4.53 0.65 -10.18
CA PRO A 64 4.78 2.08 -10.31
C PRO A 64 3.53 2.95 -10.15
N GLY A 65 3.72 4.21 -9.75
CA GLY A 65 2.62 5.16 -9.54
C GLY A 65 3.09 6.52 -9.04
N SER A 66 2.18 7.27 -8.44
CA SER A 66 2.49 8.54 -7.78
C SER A 66 3.56 8.37 -6.70
N PHE A 67 4.62 9.16 -6.80
CA PHE A 67 5.75 9.14 -5.88
C PHE A 67 5.33 9.35 -4.42
N THR A 68 4.47 10.34 -4.19
CA THR A 68 3.95 10.64 -2.85
C THR A 68 3.02 9.53 -2.38
N ALA A 69 2.09 9.08 -3.23
CA ALA A 69 1.11 8.05 -2.83
C ALA A 69 1.80 6.73 -2.48
N SER A 70 2.73 6.27 -3.31
CA SER A 70 3.46 5.02 -3.09
C SER A 70 4.36 5.08 -1.85
N ARG A 71 4.98 6.23 -1.56
CA ARG A 71 5.73 6.42 -0.30
C ARG A 71 4.85 6.33 0.92
N VAL A 72 3.70 7.02 0.89
CA VAL A 72 2.78 7.03 2.03
C VAL A 72 2.18 5.65 2.24
N SER A 73 1.68 4.99 1.19
CA SER A 73 1.07 3.66 1.32
C SER A 73 2.06 2.58 1.80
N THR A 74 3.29 2.56 1.27
CA THR A 74 4.34 1.63 1.74
C THR A 74 4.75 1.92 3.18
N THR A 75 4.85 3.19 3.58
CA THR A 75 5.13 3.58 4.97
C THR A 75 4.02 3.10 5.92
N ILE A 76 2.76 3.29 5.54
CA ILE A 76 1.61 2.81 6.31
C ILE A 76 1.65 1.28 6.44
N ALA A 77 1.87 0.57 5.33
CA ALA A 77 1.95 -0.89 5.32
C ALA A 77 3.07 -1.42 6.22
N ASN A 78 4.28 -0.88 6.07
CA ASN A 78 5.44 -1.25 6.89
C ASN A 78 5.20 -0.95 8.37
N GLY A 79 4.67 0.22 8.70
CA GLY A 79 4.37 0.60 10.09
C GLY A 79 3.32 -0.32 10.71
N PHE A 80 2.21 -0.58 9.99
CA PHE A 80 1.16 -1.49 10.46
C PHE A 80 1.72 -2.88 10.73
N ALA A 81 2.48 -3.43 9.78
CA ALA A 81 3.03 -4.77 9.90
C ALA A 81 4.10 -4.88 10.99
N PHE A 82 4.98 -3.88 11.11
CA PHE A 82 5.99 -3.80 12.16
C PHE A 82 5.37 -3.84 13.56
N THR A 83 4.33 -3.05 13.81
CA THR A 83 3.65 -3.02 15.13
C THR A 83 3.00 -4.34 15.53
N ARG A 84 2.73 -5.22 14.55
CA ARG A 84 2.07 -6.51 14.74
C ARG A 84 3.00 -7.71 14.56
N SER A 85 4.28 -7.47 14.23
CA SER A 85 5.24 -8.53 13.90
C SER A 85 4.76 -9.47 12.78
N ILE A 86 4.12 -8.91 11.75
CA ILE A 86 3.61 -9.65 10.58
C ILE A 86 4.39 -9.26 9.31
N PRO A 87 4.46 -10.11 8.27
CA PRO A 87 5.13 -9.79 7.02
C PRO A 87 4.41 -8.72 6.19
N VAL A 88 5.18 -8.05 5.32
CA VAL A 88 4.67 -7.13 4.27
C VAL A 88 5.04 -7.68 2.91
N ILE A 89 4.06 -7.90 2.05
CA ILE A 89 4.29 -8.31 0.66
C ILE A 89 4.10 -7.10 -0.26
N GLY A 90 5.13 -6.83 -1.05
CA GLY A 90 5.10 -5.79 -2.07
C GLY A 90 4.64 -6.36 -3.40
N LEU A 91 3.58 -5.80 -3.98
CA LEU A 91 3.15 -6.11 -5.35
C LEU A 91 3.50 -4.97 -6.29
N SER A 92 3.83 -5.33 -7.53
CA SER A 92 3.93 -4.36 -8.62
C SER A 92 2.65 -4.38 -9.45
N ASN A 93 2.17 -3.22 -9.88
CA ASN A 93 0.97 -3.10 -10.71
C ASN A 93 1.20 -2.12 -11.88
N PRO A 94 2.11 -2.43 -12.81
CA PRO A 94 2.46 -1.52 -13.91
C PRO A 94 1.29 -1.23 -14.86
N ASN A 95 0.34 -2.15 -14.94
CA ASN A 95 -0.82 -2.06 -15.83
C ASN A 95 -2.04 -1.38 -15.17
N HIS A 96 -1.89 -0.86 -13.94
CA HIS A 96 -2.97 -0.20 -13.19
C HIS A 96 -4.25 -1.04 -13.09
N LEU A 97 -4.10 -2.35 -12.88
CA LEU A 97 -5.21 -3.27 -12.68
C LEU A 97 -5.98 -2.91 -11.41
N ASP A 98 -7.27 -3.24 -11.37
CA ASP A 98 -8.04 -3.21 -10.14
C ASP A 98 -7.53 -4.28 -9.15
N LEU A 99 -7.94 -4.15 -7.88
CA LEU A 99 -7.45 -5.02 -6.80
C LEU A 99 -7.80 -6.49 -7.02
N GLU A 100 -8.99 -6.79 -7.54
CA GLU A 100 -9.46 -8.17 -7.71
C GLU A 100 -8.65 -8.86 -8.82
N SER A 101 -8.51 -8.19 -9.97
CA SER A 101 -7.68 -8.66 -11.08
C SER A 101 -6.20 -8.80 -10.67
N LEU A 102 -5.67 -7.84 -9.92
CA LEU A 102 -4.27 -7.86 -9.49
C LEU A 102 -3.96 -9.04 -8.56
N LEU A 103 -4.82 -9.29 -7.58
CA LEU A 103 -4.61 -10.35 -6.59
C LEU A 103 -4.79 -11.74 -7.22
N SER A 104 -5.68 -11.87 -8.20
CA SER A 104 -5.91 -13.13 -8.93
C SER A 104 -4.75 -13.55 -9.83
N LEU A 105 -3.86 -12.61 -10.20
CA LEU A 105 -2.71 -12.87 -11.06
C LEU A 105 -1.42 -13.18 -10.29
N ASN A 106 -1.41 -12.95 -8.98
CA ASN A 106 -0.23 -13.07 -8.14
C ASN A 106 -0.44 -14.18 -7.10
N ASP A 107 -0.41 -15.43 -7.57
CA ASP A 107 -0.57 -16.62 -6.73
C ASP A 107 0.60 -16.81 -5.74
N GLU A 108 1.79 -16.29 -6.07
CA GLU A 108 2.97 -16.35 -5.21
C GLU A 108 3.20 -15.04 -4.46
N VAL A 109 2.43 -14.87 -3.40
CA VAL A 109 2.73 -13.93 -2.33
C VAL A 109 4.05 -14.38 -1.68
N ASN A 110 5.18 -13.79 -2.05
CA ASN A 110 6.49 -14.11 -1.48
C ASN A 110 6.47 -13.87 0.05
N THR A 111 6.30 -14.94 0.80
CA THR A 111 6.19 -14.97 2.26
C THR A 111 7.59 -14.86 2.88
N GLY A 112 8.13 -13.64 2.92
CA GLY A 112 9.44 -13.42 3.55
C GLY A 112 9.94 -11.99 3.65
N VAL A 113 9.14 -11.00 3.27
CA VAL A 113 9.60 -9.60 3.26
C VAL A 113 9.09 -8.89 4.51
N HIS A 114 10.01 -8.43 5.36
CA HIS A 114 9.67 -7.67 6.58
C HIS A 114 9.45 -6.18 6.30
N PHE A 115 9.91 -5.70 5.15
CA PHE A 115 9.88 -4.28 4.79
C PHE A 115 9.93 -4.11 3.28
N VAL A 116 9.04 -3.27 2.73
CA VAL A 116 9.00 -2.98 1.29
C VAL A 116 9.34 -1.52 1.01
N ILE A 117 9.87 -1.25 -0.18
CA ILE A 117 10.15 0.09 -0.66
C ILE A 117 9.28 0.42 -1.88
N PRO A 118 8.89 1.69 -2.06
CA PRO A 118 8.13 2.10 -3.23
C PRO A 118 9.00 2.09 -4.50
N THR A 119 8.37 1.73 -5.62
CA THR A 119 8.98 1.73 -6.95
C THR A 119 8.58 2.99 -7.71
N TYR A 120 9.57 3.75 -8.17
CA TYR A 120 9.36 5.02 -8.88
C TYR A 120 9.57 4.87 -10.38
N ASN A 121 8.72 5.53 -11.17
CA ASN A 121 8.81 5.53 -12.63
C ASN A 121 9.63 6.68 -13.21
N ARG A 122 10.30 7.48 -12.37
CA ARG A 122 11.08 8.64 -12.83
C ARG A 122 12.37 8.76 -12.03
N PRO A 123 13.47 9.18 -12.67
CA PRO A 123 14.70 9.49 -11.95
C PRO A 123 14.47 10.66 -10.98
N PRO A 124 15.25 10.74 -9.89
CA PRO A 124 15.14 11.84 -8.95
C PRO A 124 15.43 13.17 -9.65
N SER A 125 14.53 14.14 -9.48
CA SER A 125 14.72 15.51 -9.98
C SER A 125 15.51 16.32 -8.95
N ILE A 126 16.84 16.22 -9.00
CA ILE A 126 17.75 16.94 -8.10
C ILE A 126 18.01 18.32 -8.68
N THR A 127 17.56 19.38 -8.02
CA THR A 127 17.97 20.76 -8.36
C THR A 127 19.42 20.96 -7.94
N VAL A 128 20.28 21.33 -8.90
CA VAL A 128 21.68 21.68 -8.64
C VAL A 128 21.72 22.96 -7.80
N ALA A 129 22.59 23.02 -6.79
CA ALA A 129 22.72 24.21 -5.94
C ALA A 129 23.07 25.43 -6.79
N ASN A 130 22.33 26.53 -6.60
CA ASN A 130 22.59 27.78 -7.30
C ASN A 130 23.83 28.43 -6.65
N HIS A 131 25.01 28.16 -7.20
CA HIS A 131 26.24 28.87 -6.84
C HIS A 131 26.21 30.27 -7.46
N GLU A 132 25.32 31.14 -6.99
CA GLU A 132 25.46 32.56 -7.26
C GLU A 132 26.61 33.09 -6.42
N ASN A 133 27.64 33.58 -7.12
CA ASN A 133 28.87 34.13 -6.55
C ASN A 133 28.53 35.31 -5.62
N PHE A 134 28.85 35.14 -4.33
CA PHE A 134 28.93 36.25 -3.37
C PHE A 134 30.26 37.00 -3.54
#